data_AF-A0A8T7JE61-F1
#
_entry.id   AF-A0A8T7JE61-F1
#
_cell.length_a   1.000
_cell.length_b   1.000
_cell.length_c   1.000
_cell.angle_alpha   90.00
_cell.angle_beta   90.00
_cell.angle_gamma   90.00
#
_symmetry.space_group_name_H-M   'P 1'
#
loop_
_entity.id
_entity.type
_entity.pdbx_description
1 polymer ?
#
loop_
_entity_poly.entity_id
_entity_poly.type
_entity_poly.pdbx_seq_one_letter_code
_entity_poly.pdbx_strand_id
1 'polypeptide(L)'
;MAGGPKTHAGRQRSSLNSLKHGLSLEVEFVSDPLFALLKEEFVMLGYSSMEASVASNALLECRRVSQAYADVFWSVEFDTKPLLDDPLQLAHFHIEQDGPYSSADIKTIFKMLNSRSSKDRLFGSIEGKRIAKLHPMIRYHRNAVSALQNSITSKK
;
A
#
# COMPACT_ATOMS: atom_id res chain seq x y z
N MET A 1 0.08 5.51 -19.29
CA MET A 1 0.73 6.50 -18.41
C MET A 1 1.55 5.76 -17.35
N ALA A 2 2.87 5.95 -17.30
CA ALA A 2 3.74 5.23 -16.37
C ALA A 2 3.63 5.81 -14.95
N GLY A 3 2.83 5.17 -14.09
CA GLY A 3 2.66 5.53 -12.68
C GLY A 3 3.85 5.19 -11.78
N GLY A 4 5.05 4.96 -12.36
CA GLY A 4 6.26 4.55 -11.68
C GLY A 4 6.95 5.67 -10.89
N PRO A 5 7.86 5.34 -9.96
CA PRO A 5 8.65 6.34 -9.26
C PRO A 5 9.53 7.13 -10.25
N LYS A 6 9.42 8.47 -10.24
CA LYS A 6 10.17 9.35 -11.16
C LYS A 6 11.59 9.66 -10.69
N THR A 7 11.91 9.39 -9.42
CA THR A 7 13.22 9.68 -8.81
C THR A 7 14.05 8.41 -8.66
N HIS A 8 15.38 8.54 -8.64
CA HIS A 8 16.29 7.42 -8.39
C HIS A 8 16.00 6.75 -7.03
N ALA A 9 15.89 7.54 -5.96
CA ALA A 9 15.54 7.06 -4.63
C ALA A 9 14.15 6.39 -4.56
N GLY A 10 13.21 6.84 -5.39
CA GLY A 10 11.90 6.21 -5.50
C GLY A 10 11.97 4.85 -6.19
N ARG A 11 12.76 4.73 -7.27
CA ARG A 11 12.98 3.47 -8.00
C ARG A 11 13.69 2.44 -7.11
N GLN A 12 14.73 2.86 -6.40
CA GLN A 12 15.47 2.00 -5.47
C GLN A 12 14.56 1.47 -4.34
N ARG A 13 13.76 2.34 -3.71
CA ARG A 13 12.77 1.91 -2.69
C ARG A 13 11.75 0.92 -3.25
N SER A 14 11.27 1.15 -4.47
CA SER A 14 10.34 0.23 -5.13
C SER A 14 10.98 -1.13 -5.43
N SER A 15 12.24 -1.14 -5.86
CA SER A 15 13.00 -2.36 -6.13
C SER A 15 13.25 -3.17 -4.85
N LEU A 16 13.70 -2.51 -3.77
CA LEU A 16 13.89 -3.16 -2.46
C LEU A 16 12.58 -3.72 -1.90
N ASN A 17 11.47 -3.01 -2.07
CA ASN A 17 10.16 -3.48 -1.64
C ASN A 17 9.73 -4.72 -2.45
N SER A 18 9.88 -4.68 -3.78
CA SER A 18 9.61 -5.83 -4.64
C SER A 18 10.45 -7.06 -4.25
N LEU A 19 11.74 -6.86 -3.94
CA LEU A 19 12.64 -7.92 -3.49
C LEU A 19 12.21 -8.48 -2.13
N LYS A 20 11.87 -7.61 -1.17
CA LYS A 20 11.38 -8.01 0.16
C LYS A 20 10.15 -8.92 0.09
N HIS A 21 9.25 -8.65 -0.86
CA HIS A 21 7.99 -9.39 -0.99
C HIS A 21 8.04 -10.52 -2.04
N GLY A 22 9.23 -10.85 -2.58
CA GLY A 22 9.35 -11.87 -3.63
C GLY A 22 8.64 -11.50 -4.94
N LEU A 23 8.27 -10.24 -5.12
CA LEU A 23 7.58 -9.72 -6.31
C LEU A 23 8.54 -9.34 -7.45
N SER A 24 9.84 -9.59 -7.27
CA SER A 24 10.89 -9.25 -8.25
C SER A 24 11.12 -10.34 -9.29
N LEU A 25 10.67 -11.56 -9.01
CA LEU A 25 10.76 -12.68 -9.93
C LEU A 25 9.51 -12.71 -10.82
N GLU A 26 9.73 -12.86 -12.12
CA GLU A 26 8.68 -13.25 -13.04
C GLU A 26 8.28 -14.69 -12.72
N VAL A 27 6.98 -14.92 -12.52
CA VAL A 27 6.43 -16.23 -12.16
C VAL A 27 5.55 -16.69 -13.30
N GLU A 28 5.85 -17.85 -13.84
CA GLU A 28 4.98 -18.52 -14.80
C GLU A 28 3.99 -19.40 -14.04
N PHE A 29 2.70 -19.11 -14.16
CA PHE A 29 1.65 -19.80 -13.40
C PHE A 29 1.15 -21.07 -14.07
N VAL A 30 1.80 -21.56 -15.13
CA VAL A 30 1.33 -22.74 -15.88
C VAL A 30 1.20 -24.00 -15.01
N SER A 31 1.97 -24.09 -13.92
CA SER A 31 1.89 -25.18 -12.94
C SER A 31 0.87 -24.95 -11.82
N ASP A 32 0.27 -23.76 -11.73
CA ASP A 32 -0.77 -23.45 -10.75
C ASP A 32 -2.09 -24.15 -11.15
N PRO A 33 -2.72 -24.93 -10.25
CA PRO A 33 -3.99 -25.60 -10.57
C PRO A 33 -5.10 -24.66 -11.04
N LEU A 34 -5.12 -23.40 -10.59
CA LEU A 34 -6.11 -22.43 -11.03
C LEU A 34 -5.82 -21.88 -12.43
N PHE A 35 -4.58 -21.97 -12.93
CA PHE A 35 -4.26 -21.45 -14.25
C PHE A 35 -5.00 -22.18 -15.35
N ALA A 36 -5.03 -23.51 -15.29
CA ALA A 36 -5.74 -24.33 -16.27
C ALA A 36 -7.25 -24.04 -16.25
N LEU A 37 -7.84 -23.95 -15.06
CA LEU A 37 -9.27 -23.64 -14.87
C LEU A 37 -9.63 -22.25 -15.42
N LEU A 38 -8.88 -21.22 -15.05
CA LEU A 38 -9.10 -19.85 -15.53
C LEU A 38 -8.92 -19.77 -17.06
N LYS A 39 -7.91 -20.44 -17.59
CA LYS A 39 -7.66 -20.45 -19.04
C LYS A 39 -8.81 -21.11 -19.79
N GLU A 40 -9.31 -22.24 -19.28
CA GLU A 40 -10.46 -22.94 -19.85
C GLU A 40 -11.71 -22.05 -19.81
N GLU A 41 -11.98 -21.38 -18.69
CA GLU A 41 -13.09 -20.42 -18.59
C GLU A 41 -12.99 -19.29 -19.62
N PHE A 42 -11.82 -18.68 -19.80
CA PHE A 42 -11.63 -17.66 -20.83
C PHE A 42 -11.80 -18.22 -22.25
N VAL A 43 -11.33 -19.43 -22.53
CA VAL A 43 -11.57 -20.06 -23.84
C VAL A 43 -13.07 -20.30 -24.07
N MET A 44 -13.80 -20.76 -23.05
CA MET A 44 -15.27 -20.92 -23.13
C MET A 44 -16.00 -19.59 -23.35
N LEU A 45 -15.45 -18.48 -22.85
CA LEU A 45 -15.95 -17.12 -23.10
C LEU A 45 -15.56 -16.56 -24.49
N GLY A 46 -14.88 -17.36 -25.32
CA GLY A 46 -14.52 -17.04 -26.69
C GLY A 46 -13.24 -16.21 -26.84
N TYR A 47 -12.35 -16.22 -25.84
CA TYR A 47 -11.00 -15.66 -25.97
C TYR A 47 -10.06 -16.67 -26.64
N SER A 48 -9.05 -16.19 -27.37
CA SER A 48 -8.03 -17.08 -27.91
C SER A 48 -7.22 -17.75 -26.78
N SER A 49 -6.61 -18.90 -27.05
CA SER A 49 -5.76 -19.60 -26.07
C SER A 49 -4.62 -18.72 -25.53
N MET A 50 -4.10 -17.82 -26.36
CA MET A 50 -3.06 -16.86 -25.97
C MET A 50 -3.64 -15.78 -25.03
N GLU A 51 -4.74 -15.14 -25.39
CA GLU A 51 -5.41 -14.13 -24.55
C GLU A 51 -5.87 -14.72 -23.21
N ALA A 52 -6.44 -15.94 -23.24
CA ALA A 52 -6.84 -16.69 -22.05
C ALA A 52 -5.64 -16.97 -21.12
N SER A 53 -4.47 -17.27 -21.67
CA SER A 53 -3.25 -17.48 -20.88
C SER A 53 -2.75 -16.17 -20.25
N VAL A 54 -2.78 -15.07 -21.00
CA VAL A 54 -2.40 -13.74 -20.49
C VAL A 54 -3.34 -13.30 -19.37
N ALA A 55 -4.66 -13.46 -19.56
CA ALA A 55 -5.65 -13.10 -18.57
C ALA A 55 -5.52 -13.94 -17.29
N SER A 56 -5.32 -15.26 -17.44
CA SER A 56 -5.12 -16.16 -16.30
C SER A 56 -3.87 -15.80 -15.49
N ASN A 57 -2.74 -15.56 -16.17
CA ASN A 57 -1.51 -15.11 -15.52
C ASN A 57 -1.73 -13.79 -14.76
N ALA A 58 -2.44 -12.83 -15.35
CA ALA A 58 -2.67 -11.54 -14.70
C ALA A 58 -3.61 -11.63 -13.48
N LEU A 59 -4.61 -12.52 -13.49
CA LEU A 59 -5.44 -12.79 -12.30
C LEU A 59 -4.63 -13.47 -11.19
N LEU A 60 -3.78 -14.43 -11.54
CA LEU A 60 -2.94 -15.13 -10.56
C LEU A 60 -1.84 -14.23 -9.99
N GLU A 61 -1.35 -13.28 -10.78
CA GLU A 61 -0.45 -12.25 -10.31
C GLU A 61 -1.14 -11.31 -9.31
N CYS A 62 -2.40 -10.93 -9.54
CA CYS A 62 -3.20 -10.24 -8.53
C CYS A 62 -3.32 -11.07 -7.25
N ARG A 63 -3.62 -12.37 -7.33
CA ARG A 63 -3.72 -13.26 -6.16
C ARG A 63 -2.41 -13.30 -5.37
N ARG A 64 -1.28 -13.47 -6.07
CA ARG A 64 0.07 -13.52 -5.50
C ARG A 64 0.43 -12.23 -4.76
N VAL A 65 0.16 -11.08 -5.39
CA VAL A 65 0.37 -9.76 -4.80
C VAL A 65 -0.49 -9.58 -3.54
N SER A 66 -1.77 -9.95 -3.58
CA SER A 66 -2.65 -9.88 -2.42
C SER A 66 -2.14 -10.74 -1.26
N GLN A 67 -1.67 -11.95 -1.54
CA GLN A 67 -1.08 -12.84 -0.53
C GLN A 67 0.20 -12.25 0.08
N ALA A 68 1.12 -11.74 -0.73
CA ALA A 68 2.37 -11.15 -0.25
C ALA A 68 2.15 -9.91 0.65
N TYR A 69 1.04 -9.20 0.45
CA TYR A 69 0.65 -8.04 1.26
C TYR A 69 -0.34 -8.38 2.39
N ALA A 70 -0.89 -9.59 2.44
CA ALA A 70 -1.73 -10.04 3.55
C ALA A 70 -0.93 -10.04 4.86
N ASP A 71 0.29 -10.58 4.83
CA ASP A 71 1.18 -10.58 5.99
C ASP A 71 1.55 -9.15 6.42
N VAL A 72 1.73 -8.23 5.47
CA VAL A 72 2.00 -6.81 5.74
C VAL A 72 0.82 -6.13 6.44
N PHE A 73 -0.41 -6.52 6.09
CA PHE A 73 -1.62 -6.01 6.72
C PHE A 73 -1.76 -6.51 8.17
N TRP A 74 -1.45 -7.79 8.41
CA TRP A 74 -1.57 -8.41 9.72
C TRP A 74 -0.38 -8.12 10.65
N SER A 75 0.82 -7.88 10.11
CA SER A 75 2.04 -7.58 10.88
C SER A 75 2.10 -6.14 11.42
N VAL A 76 1.03 -5.35 11.29
CA VAL A 76 0.99 -3.99 11.84
C VAL A 76 0.76 -4.09 13.35
N GLU A 77 1.86 -4.14 14.10
CA GLU A 77 1.86 -4.07 15.56
C GLU A 77 1.68 -2.63 16.08
N PHE A 78 1.24 -2.50 17.33
CA PHE A 78 0.81 -1.25 17.94
C PHE A 78 1.77 -0.78 19.04
N ASP A 79 2.01 0.53 19.09
CA ASP A 79 2.48 1.23 20.30
C ASP A 79 1.25 1.80 21.01
N THR A 80 0.93 1.25 22.20
CA THR A 80 -0.23 1.64 23.04
C THR A 80 -0.10 3.01 23.66
N LYS A 81 1.03 3.68 23.46
CA LYS A 81 1.28 4.97 24.07
C LYS A 81 0.33 6.03 23.52
N PRO A 82 -0.36 6.75 24.42
CA PRO A 82 -1.20 7.87 24.03
C PRO A 82 -0.37 8.94 23.29
N LEU A 83 -1.05 9.74 22.47
CA LEU A 83 -0.47 10.81 21.65
C LEU A 83 0.38 11.82 22.46
N LEU A 84 0.10 11.92 23.75
CA LEU A 84 0.92 12.57 24.77
C LEU A 84 1.37 11.49 25.75
N ASP A 85 2.67 11.22 25.80
CA ASP A 85 3.27 10.35 26.82
C ASP A 85 3.03 10.91 28.23
N ASP A 86 2.82 12.22 28.34
CA ASP A 86 2.60 12.91 29.60
C ASP A 86 1.68 14.14 29.42
N PRO A 87 0.46 14.14 30.02
CA PRO A 87 -0.39 15.33 30.11
C PRO A 87 0.31 16.54 30.75
N LEU A 88 1.36 16.33 31.55
CA LEU A 88 2.15 17.41 32.15
C LEU A 88 2.95 18.22 31.13
N GLN A 89 3.21 17.68 29.92
CA GLN A 89 3.80 18.47 28.83
C GLN A 89 2.86 19.58 28.34
N LEU A 90 1.55 19.41 28.50
CA LEU A 90 0.56 20.47 28.30
C LEU A 90 0.37 21.31 29.57
N ALA A 91 0.53 20.69 30.75
CA ALA A 91 0.42 21.40 32.03
C ALA A 91 1.54 22.41 32.26
N HIS A 92 2.73 22.25 31.66
CA HIS A 92 3.80 23.26 31.70
C HIS A 92 3.33 24.63 31.17
N PHE A 93 2.41 24.63 30.19
CA PHE A 93 1.78 25.84 29.67
C PHE A 93 0.67 26.41 30.57
N HIS A 94 0.10 25.62 31.50
CA HIS A 94 -0.98 26.03 32.40
C HIS A 94 -0.50 26.39 33.81
N ILE A 95 0.59 25.77 34.29
CA ILE A 95 1.08 25.93 35.67
C ILE A 95 2.05 27.11 35.79
N GLU A 96 2.74 27.49 34.72
CA GLU A 96 3.74 28.59 34.74
C GLU A 96 3.24 29.94 34.21
N GLN A 97 1.97 30.07 33.80
CA GLN A 97 1.46 31.30 33.17
C GLN A 97 0.05 31.65 33.66
N ASP A 98 -0.03 32.49 34.70
CA ASP A 98 -1.25 33.27 35.04
C ASP A 98 -1.50 34.43 34.04
N GLY A 99 -1.01 34.28 32.79
CA GLY A 99 -0.95 35.33 31.78
C GLY A 99 -1.14 34.80 30.34
N PRO A 100 -1.30 35.70 29.35
CA PRO A 100 -1.59 35.31 27.97
C PRO A 100 -0.41 34.58 27.33
N TYR A 101 -0.70 33.51 26.57
CA TYR A 101 0.29 32.73 25.84
C TYR A 101 1.18 33.59 24.94
N SER A 102 2.50 33.36 24.97
CA SER A 102 3.43 34.03 24.08
C SER A 102 3.31 33.49 22.64
N SER A 103 3.80 34.26 21.67
CA SER A 103 3.88 33.80 20.27
C SER A 103 4.75 32.54 20.10
N ALA A 104 5.70 32.30 21.00
CA ALA A 104 6.54 31.10 21.00
C ALA A 104 5.78 29.87 21.52
N ASP A 105 4.92 30.05 22.51
CA ASP A 105 4.03 29.00 23.04
C ASP A 105 3.03 28.59 21.98
N ILE A 106 2.39 29.56 21.33
CA ILE A 106 1.46 29.32 20.22
C ILE A 106 2.17 28.55 19.10
N LYS A 107 3.38 28.95 18.70
CA LYS A 107 4.17 28.22 17.68
C LYS A 107 4.52 26.80 18.11
N THR A 108 4.83 26.58 19.39
CA THR A 108 5.17 25.25 19.93
C THR A 108 3.94 24.35 19.96
N ILE A 109 2.81 24.86 20.43
CA ILE A 109 1.51 24.18 20.40
C ILE A 109 1.11 23.86 18.95
N PHE A 110 1.22 24.82 18.03
CA PHE A 110 0.96 24.58 16.61
C PHE A 110 1.94 23.59 15.98
N LYS A 111 3.21 23.56 16.39
CA LYS A 111 4.17 22.55 15.93
C LYS A 111 3.82 21.16 16.44
N MET A 112 3.39 21.05 17.70
CA MET A 112 2.88 19.80 18.29
C MET A 112 1.61 19.34 17.58
N LEU A 113 0.67 20.24 17.32
CA LEU A 113 -0.57 19.97 16.58
C LEU A 113 -0.30 19.67 15.09
N ASN A 114 0.56 20.40 14.39
CA ASN A 114 0.83 20.17 12.97
C ASN A 114 1.70 18.93 12.72
N SER A 115 2.44 18.46 13.74
CA SER A 115 3.05 17.12 13.69
C SER A 115 2.01 16.00 13.51
N ARG A 116 0.69 16.29 13.71
CA ARG A 116 -0.45 15.41 13.40
C ARG A 116 -0.45 14.86 11.98
N SER A 117 0.07 15.54 10.95
CA SER A 117 0.04 14.96 9.58
C SER A 117 0.93 13.72 9.42
N SER A 118 2.12 13.72 10.02
CA SER A 118 2.99 12.53 10.06
C SER A 118 2.57 11.55 11.14
N LYS A 119 2.01 12.07 12.24
CA LYS A 119 1.52 11.27 13.37
C LYS A 119 0.19 10.57 13.06
N ASP A 120 -0.73 11.10 12.26
CA ASP A 120 -1.96 10.39 11.86
C ASP A 120 -1.66 9.19 10.95
N ARG A 121 -0.56 9.24 10.18
CA ARG A 121 -0.01 8.04 9.51
C ARG A 121 0.55 6.99 10.50
N LEU A 122 0.86 7.40 11.73
CA LEU A 122 1.42 6.62 12.83
C LEU A 122 0.41 6.32 13.98
N PHE A 123 -0.72 7.03 14.07
CA PHE A 123 -1.68 7.06 15.18
C PHE A 123 -3.15 7.09 14.74
N GLY A 124 -3.46 7.09 13.43
CA GLY A 124 -4.83 6.88 12.92
C GLY A 124 -5.38 5.48 13.24
N SER A 125 -6.62 5.21 12.82
CA SER A 125 -7.25 3.90 13.06
C SER A 125 -6.39 2.76 12.49
N ILE A 126 -6.54 1.56 13.08
CA ILE A 126 -5.81 0.37 12.66
C ILE A 126 -6.03 0.12 11.17
N GLU A 127 -7.25 0.32 10.70
CA GLU A 127 -7.67 0.20 9.30
C GLU A 127 -6.94 1.22 8.42
N GLY A 128 -6.87 2.50 8.84
CA GLY A 128 -6.18 3.54 8.09
C GLY A 128 -4.68 3.27 7.94
N LYS A 129 -4.03 2.79 8.99
CA LYS A 129 -2.60 2.40 8.97
C LYS A 129 -2.33 1.21 8.08
N ARG A 130 -3.18 0.18 8.18
CA ARG A 130 -3.13 -1.00 7.33
C ARG A 130 -3.29 -0.62 5.87
N ILE A 131 -4.28 0.19 5.53
CA ILE A 131 -4.50 0.72 4.17
C ILE A 131 -3.27 1.50 3.68
N ALA A 132 -2.65 2.32 4.53
CA ALA A 132 -1.43 3.05 4.17
C ALA A 132 -0.24 2.12 3.85
N LYS A 133 -0.11 0.98 4.55
CA LYS A 133 0.91 -0.05 4.27
C LYS A 133 0.61 -0.86 3.01
N LEU A 134 -0.66 -0.97 2.62
CA LEU A 134 -1.11 -1.61 1.38
C LEU A 134 -0.97 -0.70 0.14
N HIS A 135 -0.63 0.58 0.26
CA HIS A 135 -0.53 1.47 -0.90
C HIS A 135 0.40 0.94 -2.03
N PRO A 136 1.55 0.30 -1.74
CA PRO A 136 2.35 -0.38 -2.76
C PRO A 136 1.62 -1.51 -3.50
N MET A 137 0.74 -2.27 -2.83
CA MET A 137 -0.09 -3.34 -3.42
C MET A 137 -0.94 -2.82 -4.59
N ILE A 138 -1.56 -1.64 -4.42
CA ILE A 138 -2.40 -0.99 -5.45
C ILE A 138 -1.61 -0.77 -6.75
N ARG A 139 -0.31 -0.48 -6.66
CA ARG A 139 0.55 -0.28 -7.84
C ARG A 139 0.73 -1.58 -8.63
N TYR A 140 0.95 -2.69 -7.95
CA TYR A 140 1.11 -4.00 -8.60
C TYR A 140 -0.20 -4.46 -9.23
N HIS A 141 -1.34 -4.30 -8.54
CA HIS A 141 -2.64 -4.60 -9.12
C HIS A 141 -2.95 -3.77 -10.36
N ARG A 142 -2.58 -2.49 -10.40
CA ARG A 142 -2.78 -1.66 -11.60
C ARG A 142 -2.07 -2.21 -12.84
N ASN A 143 -0.86 -2.78 -12.66
CA ASN A 143 -0.14 -3.40 -13.77
C ASN A 143 -0.86 -4.67 -14.25
N ALA A 144 -1.26 -5.55 -13.33
CA ALA A 144 -1.99 -6.77 -13.66
C ALA A 144 -3.36 -6.48 -14.30
N VAL A 145 -4.11 -5.50 -13.79
CA VAL A 145 -5.37 -5.02 -14.38
C VAL A 145 -5.15 -4.43 -15.77
N SER A 146 -4.04 -3.73 -15.99
CA SER A 146 -3.71 -3.21 -17.34
C SER A 146 -3.42 -4.35 -18.31
N ALA A 147 -2.72 -5.41 -17.87
CA ALA A 147 -2.49 -6.61 -18.67
C ALA A 147 -3.82 -7.32 -19.02
N LEU A 148 -4.71 -7.48 -18.03
CA LEU A 148 -6.07 -8.02 -18.22
C LEU A 148 -6.89 -7.19 -19.22
N GLN A 149 -6.88 -5.87 -19.05
CA GLN A 149 -7.59 -4.97 -19.93
C GLN A 149 -7.10 -5.15 -21.36
N ASN A 150 -5.78 -5.16 -21.59
CA ASN A 150 -5.20 -5.36 -22.92
C ASN A 150 -5.61 -6.72 -23.52
N SER A 151 -5.59 -7.81 -22.74
CA SER A 151 -6.01 -9.13 -23.23
C SER A 151 -7.50 -9.19 -23.57
N ILE A 152 -8.34 -8.42 -22.88
CA ILE A 152 -9.79 -8.39 -23.11
C ILE A 152 -10.14 -7.46 -24.29
N THR A 153 -9.49 -6.31 -24.39
CA THR A 153 -9.78 -5.29 -25.43
C THR A 153 -9.14 -5.58 -26.78
N SER A 154 -8.21 -6.54 -26.85
CA SER A 154 -7.70 -7.13 -28.11
C SER A 154 -8.82 -7.65 -29.03
N LYS A 155 -10.01 -7.88 -28.47
CA LYS A 155 -11.24 -8.31 -29.15
C LYS A 155 -11.89 -7.23 -30.07
N LYS A 156 -11.13 -6.33 -30.68
CA LYS A 156 -11.64 -5.38 -31.68
C LYS A 156 -10.89 -5.45 -32.99
#